data_AF-V2XW73-F1
#
_entry.id   AF-V2XW73-F1
#
_cell.length_a   1.000
_cell.length_b   1.000
_cell.length_c   1.000
_cell.angle_alpha   90.00
_cell.angle_beta   90.00
_cell.angle_gamma   90.00
#
_symmetry.space_group_name_H-M   'P 1'
#
loop_
_entity.id
_entity.type
_entity.pdbx_description
1 polymer ?
#
loop_
_entity_poly.entity_id
_entity_poly.type
_entity_poly.pdbx_seq_one_letter_code
_entity_poly.pdbx_strand_id
1 'polypeptide(L)'
;MPKLYLKEVIFGGQTFCCCLPVRLGVICMSFLGILFGGVLSIVLWFEVAHTPNMESSDKAAFVIAGLVQTVLLVASMLGFIGAIVRKQVFVQMYAYIIYVHFVINVAVAGYLLYVVTHFSSTAIEKACQGTVQDAGAQEQCSDFLRTGRGIFIAIAAIVLITELYGALIVARYVRQIKGEKRTARHSRLQVMQENEFRMRNRHSKGLSSASGTSPADFSRDFDPYDDVDNHHGPSSSRGNLGGGATRDSHQYERVPDVEDGYGGGSWTHERISEEEKARMKQLDEEAASRYEGPLRNPFEDEDAGKDANISTHTLSSPGNIDGLPKYALTDPGAQTGHPTNSS
;
A
#
# COMPACT_ATOMS: atom_id res chain seq x y z
N MET A 1 -8.03 23.29 -23.20
CA MET A 1 -7.00 22.35 -22.72
C MET A 1 -6.27 22.82 -21.44
N PRO A 2 -6.94 23.11 -20.30
CA PRO A 2 -6.25 23.47 -19.04
C PRO A 2 -5.96 22.29 -18.07
N LYS A 3 -6.52 21.10 -18.31
CA LYS A 3 -6.44 19.97 -17.34
C LYS A 3 -5.05 19.32 -17.22
N LEU A 4 -4.21 19.40 -18.24
CA LEU A 4 -2.86 18.79 -18.22
C LEU A 4 -1.84 19.68 -17.50
N TYR A 5 -1.91 21.00 -17.70
CA TYR A 5 -0.99 21.96 -17.08
C TYR A 5 -1.14 21.99 -15.55
N LEU A 6 -2.38 21.93 -15.05
CA LEU A 6 -2.61 21.90 -13.60
C LEU A 6 -2.00 20.65 -12.98
N LYS A 7 -2.05 19.50 -13.67
CA LYS A 7 -1.49 18.25 -13.18
C LYS A 7 0.04 18.30 -13.12
N GLU A 8 0.71 18.91 -14.09
CA GLU A 8 2.17 19.01 -14.07
C GLU A 8 2.68 20.04 -13.06
N VAL A 9 2.05 21.21 -12.96
CA VAL A 9 2.45 22.25 -12.00
C VAL A 9 2.19 21.80 -10.57
N ILE A 10 1.09 21.08 -10.33
CA ILE A 10 0.74 20.56 -9.01
C ILE A 10 1.54 19.27 -8.71
N PHE A 11 1.80 18.36 -9.65
CA PHE A 11 2.39 17.05 -9.35
C PHE A 11 3.83 16.81 -9.83
N GLY A 12 4.47 17.74 -10.54
CA GLY A 12 5.77 17.51 -11.21
C GLY A 12 7.03 17.89 -10.44
N GLY A 13 6.95 18.72 -9.39
CA GLY A 13 8.13 19.16 -8.64
C GLY A 13 8.57 18.16 -7.57
N GLN A 14 9.85 17.74 -7.60
CA GLN A 14 10.46 16.92 -6.52
C GLN A 14 10.65 17.70 -5.19
N THR A 15 10.40 19.00 -5.19
CA THR A 15 10.49 19.88 -4.02
C THR A 15 9.17 20.63 -3.82
N PHE A 16 8.64 20.59 -2.60
CA PHE A 16 7.48 21.41 -2.21
C PHE A 16 7.98 22.72 -1.59
N CYS A 17 7.44 23.86 -2.04
CA CYS A 17 7.70 25.20 -1.49
C CYS A 17 9.16 25.38 -1.02
N CYS A 18 10.05 25.40 -1.99
CA CYS A 18 11.44 25.86 -1.88
C CYS A 18 12.46 24.99 -1.13
N CYS A 19 12.11 24.12 -0.17
CA CYS A 19 13.06 23.20 0.51
C CYS A 19 12.41 22.19 1.47
N LEU A 20 11.09 22.24 1.70
CA LEU A 20 10.50 21.50 2.82
C LEU A 20 10.37 20.00 2.48
N PRO A 21 10.98 19.09 3.26
CA PRO A 21 10.77 17.66 3.07
C PRO A 21 9.30 17.34 3.33
N VAL A 22 8.69 16.53 2.46
CA VAL A 22 7.28 16.10 2.56
C VAL A 22 6.93 15.54 3.94
N ARG A 23 7.93 14.95 4.61
CA ARG A 23 7.85 14.46 5.98
C ARG A 23 7.46 15.55 6.99
N LEU A 24 8.03 16.76 6.87
CA LEU A 24 7.71 17.87 7.76
C LEU A 24 6.26 18.33 7.55
N GLY A 25 5.75 18.28 6.32
CA GLY A 25 4.34 18.54 6.03
C GLY A 25 3.40 17.59 6.77
N VAL A 26 3.69 16.28 6.75
CA VAL A 26 2.89 15.28 7.50
C VAL A 26 2.98 15.51 9.01
N ILE A 27 4.14 15.86 9.55
CA ILE A 27 4.33 16.15 10.99
C ILE A 27 3.51 17.37 11.41
N CYS A 28 3.65 18.49 10.69
CA CYS A 28 2.91 19.72 11.00
C CYS A 28 1.40 19.50 10.89
N MET A 29 0.93 18.82 9.84
CA MET A 29 -0.49 18.51 9.67
C MET A 29 -1.03 17.58 10.75
N SER A 30 -0.26 16.55 11.14
CA SER A 30 -0.66 15.65 12.22
C SER A 30 -0.72 16.39 13.56
N PHE A 31 0.20 17.31 13.81
CA PHE A 31 0.20 18.13 15.02
C PHE A 31 -1.03 19.07 15.08
N LEU A 32 -1.33 19.76 13.98
CA LEU A 32 -2.55 20.56 13.88
C LEU A 32 -3.81 19.70 14.03
N GLY A 33 -3.82 18.51 13.41
CA GLY A 33 -4.90 17.53 13.56
C GLY A 33 -5.09 17.06 15.00
N ILE A 34 -4.03 16.89 15.78
CA ILE A 34 -4.13 16.56 17.22
C ILE A 34 -4.70 17.75 18.00
N LEU A 35 -4.25 18.97 17.73
CA LEU A 35 -4.74 20.16 18.44
C LEU A 35 -6.22 20.43 18.14
N PHE A 36 -6.60 20.53 16.87
CA PHE A 36 -7.98 20.79 16.48
C PHE A 36 -8.88 19.57 16.73
N GLY A 37 -8.38 18.36 16.44
CA GLY A 37 -8.94 17.06 16.83
C GLY A 37 -9.34 17.02 18.30
N GLY A 38 -8.35 17.20 19.16
CA GLY A 38 -8.49 17.10 20.60
C GLY A 38 -9.43 18.15 21.17
N VAL A 39 -9.24 19.43 20.83
CA VAL A 39 -10.07 20.52 21.36
C VAL A 39 -11.54 20.36 20.95
N LEU A 40 -11.81 20.12 19.66
CA LEU A 40 -13.20 19.95 19.19
C LEU A 40 -13.84 18.69 19.77
N SER A 41 -13.08 17.59 19.90
CA SER A 41 -13.58 16.36 20.53
C SER A 41 -14.00 16.63 21.97
N ILE A 42 -13.17 17.31 22.76
CA ILE A 42 -13.50 17.64 24.16
C ILE A 42 -14.77 18.50 24.24
N VAL A 43 -14.89 19.54 23.40
CA VAL A 43 -16.06 20.41 23.36
C VAL A 43 -17.33 19.63 22.99
N LEU A 44 -17.28 18.79 21.95
CA LEU A 44 -18.44 18.01 21.51
C LEU A 44 -18.90 17.01 22.58
N TRP A 45 -17.98 16.29 23.22
CA TRP A 45 -18.33 15.37 24.31
C TRP A 45 -18.83 16.10 25.55
N PHE A 46 -18.30 17.29 25.84
CA PHE A 46 -18.78 18.13 26.94
C PHE A 46 -20.23 18.57 26.71
N GLU A 47 -20.57 19.03 25.50
CA GLU A 47 -21.94 19.40 25.10
C GLU A 47 -22.91 18.21 25.19
N VAL A 48 -22.50 17.04 24.70
CA VAL A 48 -23.31 15.81 24.79
C VAL A 48 -23.58 15.41 26.25
N ALA A 49 -22.61 15.63 27.14
CA ALA A 49 -22.73 15.27 28.55
C ALA A 49 -23.60 16.26 29.35
N HIS A 50 -23.54 17.55 29.05
CA HIS A 50 -24.22 18.60 29.84
C HIS A 50 -25.60 19.00 29.34
N THR A 51 -26.01 18.56 28.14
CA THR A 51 -27.29 18.95 27.54
C THR A 51 -28.26 17.74 27.43
N PRO A 52 -28.83 17.26 28.56
CA PRO A 52 -29.68 16.05 28.55
C PRO A 52 -31.05 16.24 27.88
N ASN A 53 -31.53 17.48 27.73
CA ASN A 53 -32.88 17.80 27.25
C ASN A 53 -32.96 18.13 25.74
N MET A 54 -31.93 17.82 24.96
CA MET A 54 -31.94 18.02 23.51
C MET A 54 -32.88 17.03 22.80
N GLU A 55 -33.44 17.46 21.67
CA GLU A 55 -34.17 16.57 20.76
C GLU A 55 -33.27 15.39 20.36
N SER A 56 -33.87 14.19 20.28
CA SER A 56 -33.11 12.96 20.00
C SER A 56 -32.32 13.01 18.68
N SER A 57 -32.83 13.77 17.69
CA SER A 57 -32.21 14.02 16.39
C SER A 57 -30.92 14.84 16.52
N ASP A 58 -30.97 15.97 17.24
CA ASP A 58 -29.82 16.83 17.47
C ASP A 58 -28.73 16.12 18.28
N LYS A 59 -29.14 15.39 19.33
CA LYS A 59 -28.21 14.61 20.14
C LYS A 59 -27.43 13.58 19.30
N ALA A 60 -28.10 12.92 18.35
CA ALA A 60 -27.44 11.97 17.45
C ALA A 60 -26.39 12.66 16.58
N ALA A 61 -26.66 13.85 16.06
CA ALA A 61 -25.70 14.62 15.27
C ALA A 61 -24.44 14.99 16.08
N PHE A 62 -24.59 15.45 17.32
CA PHE A 62 -23.45 15.75 18.20
C PHE A 62 -22.62 14.51 18.54
N VAL A 63 -23.28 13.36 18.78
CA VAL A 63 -22.58 12.09 19.03
C VAL A 63 -21.78 11.65 17.80
N ILE A 64 -22.38 11.71 16.61
CA ILE A 64 -21.70 11.35 15.35
C ILE A 64 -20.50 12.29 15.11
N ALA A 65 -20.69 13.60 15.28
CA ALA A 65 -19.62 14.58 15.16
C ALA A 65 -18.48 14.30 16.15
N GLY A 66 -18.82 14.00 17.42
CA GLY A 66 -17.85 13.62 18.44
C GLY A 66 -17.06 12.37 18.05
N LEU A 67 -17.73 11.34 17.52
CA LEU A 67 -17.07 10.13 17.03
C LEU A 67 -16.14 10.42 15.84
N VAL A 68 -16.59 11.15 14.83
CA VAL A 68 -15.76 11.54 13.68
C VAL A 68 -14.52 12.29 14.14
N GLN A 69 -14.67 13.22 15.08
CA GLN A 69 -13.56 14.00 15.62
C GLN A 69 -12.58 13.15 16.46
N THR A 70 -13.07 12.17 17.22
CA THR A 70 -12.18 11.21 17.91
C THR A 70 -11.39 10.34 16.94
N VAL A 71 -12.01 9.92 15.83
CA VAL A 71 -11.33 9.19 14.76
C VAL A 71 -10.24 10.06 14.12
N LEU A 72 -10.50 11.35 13.90
CA LEU A 72 -9.48 12.29 13.42
C LEU A 72 -8.31 12.42 14.39
N LEU A 73 -8.59 12.52 15.69
CA LEU A 73 -7.55 12.59 16.71
C LEU A 73 -6.66 11.34 16.68
N VAL A 74 -7.27 10.15 16.65
CA VAL A 74 -6.52 8.87 16.55
C VAL A 74 -5.74 8.80 15.24
N ALA A 75 -6.35 9.17 14.11
CA ALA A 75 -5.69 9.20 12.82
C ALA A 75 -4.47 10.14 12.83
N SER A 76 -4.61 11.31 13.44
CA SER A 76 -3.54 12.30 13.56
C SER A 76 -2.39 11.77 14.43
N MET A 77 -2.69 11.05 15.52
CA MET A 77 -1.66 10.34 16.29
C MET A 77 -0.94 9.28 15.46
N LEU A 78 -1.67 8.49 14.66
CA LEU A 78 -1.07 7.50 13.75
C LEU A 78 -0.20 8.14 12.66
N GLY A 79 -0.62 9.29 12.11
CA GLY A 79 0.15 10.07 11.15
C GLY A 79 1.46 10.59 11.76
N PHE A 80 1.38 11.10 13.00
CA PHE A 80 2.53 11.59 13.76
C PHE A 80 3.53 10.46 14.07
N ILE A 81 3.05 9.33 14.60
CA ILE A 81 3.89 8.14 14.87
C ILE A 81 4.47 7.59 13.57
N GLY A 82 3.67 7.50 12.51
CA GLY A 82 4.10 7.02 11.19
C GLY A 82 5.23 7.87 10.60
N ALA A 83 5.17 9.19 10.79
CA ALA A 83 6.23 10.10 10.38
C ALA A 83 7.52 9.90 11.17
N ILE A 84 7.44 9.62 12.48
CA ILE A 84 8.60 9.34 13.35
C ILE A 84 9.24 7.99 13.01
N VAL A 85 8.44 6.91 12.96
CA VAL A 85 8.93 5.53 12.79
C VAL A 85 9.39 5.27 11.34
N ARG A 86 9.07 6.16 10.40
CA ARG A 86 9.40 6.04 8.97
C ARG A 86 8.87 4.75 8.33
N LYS A 87 7.82 4.15 8.89
CA LYS A 87 7.17 2.95 8.34
C LYS A 87 6.08 3.38 7.35
N GLN A 88 6.24 3.01 6.08
CA GLN A 88 5.31 3.38 5.00
C GLN A 88 3.86 2.94 5.25
N VAL A 89 3.64 1.76 5.83
CA VAL A 89 2.30 1.20 6.01
C VAL A 89 1.42 2.11 6.86
N PHE A 90 1.99 2.70 7.91
CA PHE A 90 1.27 3.64 8.78
C PHE A 90 0.84 4.90 8.03
N VAL A 91 1.72 5.47 7.20
CA VAL A 91 1.38 6.68 6.45
C VAL A 91 0.36 6.39 5.34
N GLN A 92 0.38 5.19 4.77
CA GLN A 92 -0.66 4.77 3.81
C GLN A 92 -2.03 4.59 4.48
N MET A 93 -2.09 3.99 5.66
CA MET A 93 -3.34 3.88 6.42
C MET A 93 -3.87 5.26 6.82
N TYR A 94 -2.99 6.12 7.32
CA TYR A 94 -3.31 7.53 7.63
C TYR A 94 -3.90 8.26 6.41
N ALA A 95 -3.34 8.06 5.21
CA ALA A 95 -3.85 8.64 3.98
C ALA A 95 -5.30 8.27 3.68
N TYR A 96 -5.63 6.99 3.82
CA TYR A 96 -6.99 6.49 3.60
C TYR A 96 -7.96 7.09 4.62
N ILE A 97 -7.57 7.12 5.89
CA ILE A 97 -8.42 7.65 6.95
C ILE A 97 -8.69 9.15 6.75
N ILE A 98 -7.65 9.95 6.47
CA ILE A 98 -7.83 11.39 6.19
C ILE A 98 -8.70 11.63 4.95
N TYR A 99 -8.58 10.79 3.91
CA TYR A 99 -9.40 10.94 2.73
C TYR A 99 -10.88 10.65 3.01
N VAL A 100 -11.18 9.56 3.71
CA VAL A 100 -12.55 9.22 4.13
C VAL A 100 -13.12 10.29 5.06
N HIS A 101 -12.30 10.73 6.03
CA HIS A 101 -12.67 11.79 6.97
C HIS A 101 -13.00 13.10 6.24
N PHE A 102 -12.19 13.50 5.26
CA PHE A 102 -12.46 14.69 4.45
C PHE A 102 -13.81 14.60 3.72
N VAL A 103 -14.14 13.44 3.14
CA VAL A 103 -15.44 13.25 2.46
C VAL A 103 -16.60 13.35 3.45
N ILE A 104 -16.48 12.75 4.63
CA ILE A 104 -17.48 12.85 5.70
C ILE A 104 -17.63 14.31 6.15
N ASN A 105 -16.53 15.03 6.36
CA ASN A 105 -16.57 16.43 6.77
C ASN A 105 -17.15 17.36 5.71
N VAL A 106 -16.93 17.09 4.42
CA VAL A 106 -17.61 17.82 3.34
C VAL A 106 -19.13 17.58 3.41
N ALA A 107 -19.57 16.34 3.62
CA ALA A 107 -20.99 16.02 3.74
C ALA A 107 -21.62 16.68 4.98
N VAL A 108 -20.96 16.59 6.14
CA VAL A 108 -21.41 17.21 7.40
C VAL A 108 -21.43 18.73 7.28
N ALA A 109 -20.37 19.35 6.75
CA ALA A 109 -20.32 20.80 6.55
C ALA A 109 -21.40 21.26 5.55
N GLY A 110 -21.64 20.51 4.48
CA GLY A 110 -22.72 20.79 3.54
C GLY A 110 -24.10 20.71 4.19
N TYR A 111 -24.35 19.67 4.98
CA TYR A 111 -25.59 19.51 5.74
C TYR A 111 -25.78 20.61 6.78
N LEU A 112 -24.76 20.91 7.59
CA LEU A 112 -24.81 22.00 8.57
C LEU A 112 -25.01 23.35 7.92
N LEU A 113 -24.39 23.60 6.76
CA LEU A 113 -24.62 24.81 5.99
C LEU A 113 -26.08 24.87 5.52
N TYR A 114 -26.64 23.78 4.98
CA TYR A 114 -28.06 23.72 4.62
C TYR A 114 -28.97 24.03 5.82
N VAL A 115 -28.74 23.37 6.96
CA VAL A 115 -29.49 23.57 8.21
C VAL A 115 -29.37 25.03 8.66
N VAL A 116 -28.16 25.55 8.86
CA VAL A 116 -27.92 26.93 9.31
C VAL A 116 -28.55 27.94 8.35
N THR A 117 -28.43 27.74 7.04
CA THR A 117 -29.02 28.68 6.08
C THR A 117 -30.54 28.65 6.10
N HIS A 118 -31.17 27.47 6.21
CA HIS A 118 -32.62 27.33 6.24
C HIS A 118 -33.23 27.78 7.58
N PHE A 119 -32.65 27.34 8.70
CA PHE A 119 -33.05 27.76 10.04
C PHE A 119 -32.84 29.25 10.24
N SER A 120 -31.75 29.85 9.75
CA SER A 120 -31.54 31.30 9.90
C SER A 120 -32.69 32.10 9.33
N SER A 121 -33.22 31.75 8.15
CA SER A 121 -34.35 32.46 7.55
C SER A 121 -35.62 32.36 8.41
N THR A 122 -35.97 31.15 8.86
CA THR A 122 -37.18 30.92 9.66
C THR A 122 -37.08 31.43 11.09
N ALA A 123 -35.89 31.35 11.69
CA ALA A 123 -35.61 31.77 13.06
C ALA A 123 -35.47 33.29 13.16
N ILE A 124 -34.89 33.96 12.16
CA ILE A 124 -34.85 35.44 12.13
C ILE A 124 -36.29 35.98 12.17
N GLU A 125 -37.20 35.42 11.37
CA GLU A 125 -38.60 35.85 11.38
C GLU A 125 -39.26 35.56 12.73
N LYS A 126 -39.20 34.32 13.23
CA LYS A 126 -39.93 33.96 14.46
C LYS A 126 -39.30 34.54 15.74
N ALA A 127 -37.99 34.50 15.88
CA ALA A 127 -37.31 34.92 17.10
C ALA A 127 -37.21 36.45 17.20
N CYS A 128 -36.85 37.15 16.12
CA CYS A 128 -36.72 38.60 16.17
C CYS A 128 -38.09 39.31 16.12
N GLN A 129 -39.07 38.83 15.33
CA GLN A 129 -40.40 39.48 15.30
C GLN A 129 -41.27 39.15 16.53
N GLY A 130 -41.09 37.95 17.11
CA GLY A 130 -41.92 37.51 18.25
C GLY A 130 -41.48 38.05 19.61
N THR A 131 -40.18 38.35 19.78
CA THR A 131 -39.60 38.63 21.11
C THR A 131 -39.29 40.11 21.32
N VAL A 132 -39.05 40.87 20.26
CA VAL A 132 -38.55 42.26 20.34
C VAL A 132 -39.54 43.20 19.66
N GLN A 133 -40.20 44.06 20.44
CA GLN A 133 -41.14 45.07 19.92
C GLN A 133 -40.45 46.37 19.48
N ASP A 134 -39.23 46.62 19.97
CA ASP A 134 -38.48 47.83 19.63
C ASP A 134 -37.83 47.70 18.25
N ALA A 135 -38.21 48.60 17.32
CA ALA A 135 -37.70 48.61 15.95
C ALA A 135 -36.16 48.67 15.88
N GLY A 136 -35.51 49.41 16.79
CA GLY A 136 -34.05 49.50 16.84
C GLY A 136 -33.35 48.21 17.28
N ALA A 137 -33.97 47.43 18.17
CA ALA A 137 -33.41 46.16 18.63
C ALA A 137 -33.66 45.02 17.62
N GLN A 138 -34.71 45.14 16.79
CA GLN A 138 -34.97 44.20 15.70
C GLN A 138 -33.87 44.22 14.63
N GLU A 139 -33.38 45.40 14.25
CA GLU A 139 -32.26 45.53 13.31
C GLU A 139 -30.99 44.85 13.86
N GLN A 140 -30.66 45.11 15.13
CA GLN A 140 -29.51 44.50 15.80
C GLN A 140 -29.60 42.97 15.88
N CYS A 141 -30.80 42.43 16.14
CA CYS A 141 -31.05 40.97 16.15
C CYS A 141 -30.74 40.34 14.78
N SER A 142 -31.24 40.96 13.70
CA SER A 142 -31.03 40.46 12.34
C SER A 142 -29.57 40.57 11.89
N ASP A 143 -28.88 41.66 12.24
CA ASP A 143 -27.48 41.89 11.90
C ASP A 143 -26.54 40.92 12.61
N PHE A 144 -26.81 40.61 13.89
CA PHE A 144 -26.03 39.64 14.63
C PHE A 144 -26.12 38.24 14.03
N LEU A 145 -27.33 37.78 13.68
CA LEU A 145 -27.54 36.47 13.06
C LEU A 145 -26.92 36.39 11.66
N ARG A 146 -27.04 37.47 10.88
CA ARG A 146 -26.41 37.57 9.56
C ARG A 146 -24.89 37.51 9.64
N THR A 147 -24.32 38.21 10.62
CA THR A 147 -22.87 38.21 10.88
C THR A 147 -22.39 36.84 11.34
N GLY A 148 -23.10 36.22 12.29
CA GLY A 148 -22.79 34.87 12.80
C GLY A 148 -22.78 33.81 11.69
N ARG A 149 -23.76 33.86 10.77
CA ARG A 149 -23.78 33.00 9.58
C ARG A 149 -22.54 33.20 8.70
N GLY A 150 -22.12 34.43 8.47
CA GLY A 150 -20.91 34.75 7.69
C GLY A 150 -19.65 34.16 8.33
N ILE A 151 -19.49 34.33 9.65
CA ILE A 151 -18.36 33.80 10.42
C ILE A 151 -18.34 32.27 10.37
N PHE A 152 -19.48 31.61 10.56
CA PHE A 152 -19.58 30.16 10.51
C PHE A 152 -19.15 29.59 9.15
N ILE A 153 -19.63 30.19 8.05
CA ILE A 153 -19.25 29.78 6.69
C ILE A 153 -17.75 29.98 6.46
N ALA A 154 -17.18 31.10 6.93
CA ALA A 154 -15.75 31.37 6.79
C ALA A 154 -14.90 30.33 7.52
N ILE A 155 -15.24 30.00 8.77
CA ILE A 155 -14.53 28.99 9.57
C ILE A 155 -14.64 27.62 8.91
N ALA A 156 -15.86 27.21 8.52
CA ALA A 156 -16.08 25.93 7.84
C ALA A 156 -15.26 25.81 6.54
N ALA A 157 -15.20 26.88 5.75
CA ALA A 157 -14.40 26.92 4.52
C ALA A 157 -12.89 26.78 4.81
N ILE A 158 -12.37 27.47 5.83
CA ILE A 158 -10.95 27.38 6.22
C ILE A 158 -10.61 25.95 6.67
N VAL A 159 -11.47 25.32 7.47
CA VAL A 159 -11.28 23.93 7.91
C VAL A 159 -11.26 22.98 6.71
N LEU A 160 -12.25 23.07 5.81
CA LEU A 160 -12.32 22.23 4.61
C LEU A 160 -11.12 22.43 3.68
N ILE A 161 -10.65 23.66 3.49
CA ILE A 161 -9.46 23.95 2.68
C ILE A 161 -8.21 23.33 3.32
N THR A 162 -8.09 23.43 4.65
CA THR A 162 -6.96 22.86 5.39
C THR A 162 -6.94 21.34 5.29
N GLU A 163 -8.09 20.69 5.44
CA GLU A 163 -8.24 19.24 5.28
C GLU A 163 -7.97 18.77 3.85
N LEU A 164 -8.52 19.48 2.85
CA LEU A 164 -8.24 19.22 1.44
C LEU A 164 -6.74 19.32 1.15
N TYR A 165 -6.08 20.36 1.67
CA TYR A 165 -4.65 20.54 1.53
C TYR A 165 -3.86 19.41 2.18
N GLY A 166 -4.28 18.97 3.39
CA GLY A 166 -3.74 17.79 4.05
C GLY A 166 -3.88 16.52 3.22
N ALA A 167 -5.09 16.24 2.70
CA ALA A 167 -5.37 15.09 1.84
C ALA A 167 -4.52 15.10 0.56
N LEU A 168 -4.31 16.28 -0.06
CA LEU A 168 -3.46 16.44 -1.23
C LEU A 168 -1.98 16.15 -0.92
N ILE A 169 -1.44 16.66 0.20
CA ILE A 169 -0.07 16.37 0.63
C ILE A 169 0.13 14.87 0.80
N VAL A 170 -0.78 14.22 1.52
CA VAL A 170 -0.65 12.80 1.81
C VAL A 170 -0.81 11.95 0.55
N ALA A 171 -1.74 12.30 -0.36
CA ALA A 171 -1.89 11.62 -1.63
C ALA A 171 -0.60 11.67 -2.49
N ARG A 172 0.07 12.84 -2.50
CA ARG A 172 1.37 12.99 -3.18
C ARG A 172 2.46 12.17 -2.50
N TYR A 173 2.51 12.16 -1.17
CA TYR A 173 3.47 11.35 -0.42
C TYR A 173 3.31 9.85 -0.71
N VAL A 174 2.08 9.32 -0.75
CA VAL A 174 1.82 7.92 -1.10
C VAL A 174 2.27 7.61 -2.52
N ARG A 175 2.03 8.52 -3.48
CA ARG A 175 2.52 8.35 -4.87
C ARG A 175 4.05 8.33 -4.93
N GLN A 176 4.72 9.23 -4.20
CA GLN A 176 6.18 9.27 -4.14
C GLN A 176 6.74 7.96 -3.61
N ILE A 177 6.24 7.45 -2.48
CA ILE A 177 6.78 6.20 -1.92
C ILE A 177 6.50 5.00 -2.84
N LYS A 178 5.33 4.95 -3.49
CA LYS A 178 5.05 3.93 -4.51
C LYS A 178 6.03 4.03 -5.69
N GLY A 179 6.39 5.24 -6.11
CA GLY A 179 7.41 5.51 -7.12
C GLY A 179 8.78 5.01 -6.69
N GLU A 180 9.26 5.42 -5.52
CA GLU A 180 10.56 5.01 -4.96
C GLU A 180 10.66 3.48 -4.83
N LYS A 181 9.58 2.81 -4.39
CA LYS A 181 9.53 1.34 -4.33
C LYS A 181 9.61 0.68 -5.71
N ARG A 182 8.95 1.23 -6.72
CA ARG A 182 9.02 0.71 -8.10
C ARG A 182 10.42 0.89 -8.66
N THR A 183 11.03 2.06 -8.49
CA THR A 183 12.40 2.34 -8.92
C THR A 183 13.41 1.44 -8.21
N ALA A 184 13.27 1.23 -6.90
CA ALA A 184 14.15 0.33 -6.14
C ALA A 184 14.01 -1.16 -6.53
N ARG A 185 12.82 -1.59 -6.97
CA ARG A 185 12.64 -2.94 -7.53
C ARG A 185 13.26 -3.04 -8.92
N HIS A 186 13.06 -2.03 -9.75
CA HIS A 186 13.61 -2.01 -11.10
C HIS A 186 15.14 -1.98 -11.10
N SER A 187 15.77 -1.20 -10.20
CA SER A 187 17.23 -1.19 -10.07
C SER A 187 17.78 -2.55 -9.60
N ARG A 188 17.08 -3.24 -8.70
CA ARG A 188 17.45 -4.61 -8.30
C ARG A 188 17.36 -5.61 -9.45
N LEU A 189 16.29 -5.55 -10.23
CA LEU A 189 16.12 -6.40 -11.41
C LEU A 189 17.18 -6.09 -12.48
N GLN A 190 17.51 -4.82 -12.71
CA GLN A 190 18.58 -4.44 -13.64
C GLN A 190 19.95 -4.94 -13.18
N VAL A 191 20.27 -4.85 -11.89
CA VAL A 191 21.52 -5.40 -11.34
C VAL A 191 21.57 -6.93 -11.49
N MET A 192 20.45 -7.62 -11.26
CA MET A 192 20.36 -9.07 -11.48
C MET A 192 20.58 -9.42 -12.96
N GLN A 193 19.93 -8.69 -13.88
CA GLN A 193 20.07 -8.87 -15.32
C GLN A 193 21.51 -8.59 -15.81
N GLU A 194 22.16 -7.55 -15.28
CA GLU A 194 23.56 -7.25 -15.61
C GLU A 194 24.50 -8.36 -15.12
N ASN A 195 24.27 -8.87 -13.90
CA ASN A 195 25.05 -9.97 -13.35
C ASN A 195 24.87 -11.26 -14.18
N GLU A 196 23.66 -11.56 -14.64
CA GLU A 196 23.38 -12.69 -15.53
C GLU A 196 24.14 -12.58 -16.86
N PHE A 197 24.11 -11.40 -17.50
CA PHE A 197 24.85 -11.16 -18.73
C PHE A 197 26.38 -11.31 -18.53
N ARG A 198 26.91 -10.83 -17.39
CA ARG A 198 28.32 -11.00 -17.05
C ARG A 198 28.70 -12.47 -16.85
N MET A 199 27.83 -13.29 -16.25
CA MET A 199 28.09 -14.72 -16.09
C MET A 199 28.06 -15.45 -17.43
N ARG A 200 27.08 -15.16 -18.30
CA ARG A 200 27.00 -15.75 -19.65
C ARG A 200 28.21 -15.42 -20.52
N ASN A 201 28.71 -14.18 -20.46
CA ASN A 201 29.88 -13.75 -21.23
C ASN A 201 31.21 -14.33 -20.73
N ARG A 202 31.28 -14.80 -19.48
CA ARG A 202 32.44 -15.56 -18.98
C ARG A 202 32.49 -16.97 -19.54
N HIS A 203 31.35 -17.63 -19.69
CA HIS A 203 31.29 -19.00 -20.24
C HIS A 203 31.64 -19.04 -21.74
N SER A 204 31.26 -18.04 -22.54
CA SER A 204 31.56 -18.05 -23.98
C SER A 204 33.05 -17.93 -24.32
N LYS A 205 33.85 -17.26 -23.47
CA LYS A 205 35.29 -17.06 -23.70
C LYS A 205 36.16 -18.24 -23.23
N GLY A 206 35.62 -19.14 -22.43
CA GLY A 206 36.37 -20.30 -21.90
C GLY A 206 36.51 -21.46 -22.90
N LEU A 207 35.66 -21.56 -23.93
CA LEU A 207 35.66 -22.72 -24.82
C LEU A 207 36.67 -22.66 -25.98
N SER A 208 37.26 -21.50 -26.28
CA SER A 208 38.08 -21.32 -27.50
C SER A 208 39.57 -21.61 -27.31
N SER A 209 40.03 -21.96 -26.10
CA SER A 209 41.47 -22.09 -25.79
C SER A 209 41.90 -23.48 -25.32
N ALA A 210 41.05 -24.50 -25.47
CA ALA A 210 41.39 -25.89 -25.16
C ALA A 210 41.74 -26.68 -26.43
N SER A 211 42.78 -26.26 -27.17
CA SER A 211 43.48 -27.12 -28.13
C SER A 211 44.96 -27.15 -27.75
N GLY A 212 45.28 -27.92 -26.71
CA GLY A 212 46.67 -27.98 -26.26
C GLY A 212 46.89 -28.82 -25.01
N THR A 213 47.05 -30.13 -25.25
CA THR A 213 48.12 -30.95 -24.65
C THR A 213 47.80 -31.86 -23.45
N SER A 214 48.05 -33.13 -23.73
CA SER A 214 48.53 -34.26 -22.91
C SER A 214 47.62 -34.99 -21.92
N PRO A 215 47.54 -36.34 -22.04
CA PRO A 215 46.91 -37.22 -21.07
C PRO A 215 47.91 -37.53 -19.95
N ALA A 216 47.71 -36.94 -18.77
CA ALA A 216 48.39 -37.43 -17.57
C ALA A 216 47.52 -37.19 -16.33
N ASP A 217 47.15 -38.32 -15.72
CA ASP A 217 47.04 -38.52 -14.29
C ASP A 217 45.83 -37.89 -13.56
N PHE A 218 44.66 -38.49 -13.77
CA PHE A 218 43.49 -38.34 -12.90
C PHE A 218 43.45 -39.49 -11.88
N SER A 219 43.99 -39.24 -10.70
CA SER A 219 43.81 -40.07 -9.49
C SER A 219 43.86 -39.21 -8.24
N ARG A 220 43.09 -38.11 -8.23
CA ARG A 220 42.81 -37.35 -7.00
C ARG A 220 41.32 -37.46 -6.71
N ASP A 221 41.01 -38.32 -5.75
CA ASP A 221 39.69 -38.41 -5.13
C ASP A 221 39.30 -37.05 -4.56
N PHE A 222 38.08 -36.63 -4.89
CA PHE A 222 37.50 -35.38 -4.44
C PHE A 222 37.07 -35.53 -2.97
N ASP A 223 37.76 -34.83 -2.06
CA ASP A 223 37.37 -34.74 -0.64
C ASP A 223 36.59 -33.44 -0.39
N PRO A 224 35.26 -33.51 -0.15
CA PRO A 224 34.42 -32.33 0.07
C PRO A 224 34.61 -31.65 1.44
N TYR A 225 35.55 -32.10 2.27
CA TYR A 225 35.80 -31.53 3.60
C TYR A 225 37.20 -30.91 3.80
N ASP A 226 38.03 -30.80 2.75
CA ASP A 226 39.41 -30.31 2.89
C ASP A 226 39.51 -28.78 3.16
N ASP A 227 38.39 -28.06 3.17
CA ASP A 227 38.36 -26.60 3.34
C ASP A 227 38.46 -26.11 4.82
N VAL A 228 38.60 -26.99 5.81
CA VAL A 228 38.37 -26.59 7.22
C VAL A 228 39.64 -26.31 8.06
N ASP A 229 40.84 -26.80 7.70
CA ASP A 229 41.96 -26.80 8.67
C ASP A 229 43.15 -25.85 8.41
N ASN A 230 43.15 -25.03 7.36
CA ASN A 230 44.28 -24.11 7.11
C ASN A 230 44.07 -22.69 7.69
N HIS A 231 43.93 -22.61 9.01
CA HIS A 231 44.22 -21.39 9.78
C HIS A 231 45.56 -21.51 10.51
N HIS A 232 46.64 -21.39 9.75
CA HIS A 232 47.93 -20.94 10.26
C HIS A 232 48.20 -19.54 9.71
N GLY A 233 48.17 -18.53 10.59
CA GLY A 233 48.97 -17.33 10.39
C GLY A 233 50.47 -17.71 10.37
N PRO A 234 51.40 -16.83 9.96
CA PRO A 234 51.46 -15.46 10.49
C PRO A 234 52.06 -14.39 9.54
N SER A 235 52.12 -13.17 10.08
CA SER A 235 53.20 -12.17 9.88
C SER A 235 53.37 -11.47 8.52
N SER A 236 53.39 -10.13 8.63
CA SER A 236 54.18 -9.15 7.89
C SER A 236 55.07 -9.63 6.74
N SER A 237 54.95 -9.00 5.57
CA SER A 237 56.09 -8.29 4.96
C SER A 237 55.67 -7.38 3.81
N ARG A 238 56.20 -6.17 3.89
CA ARG A 238 56.26 -5.11 2.90
C ARG A 238 57.35 -5.53 1.90
N GLY A 239 57.03 -5.70 0.62
CA GLY A 239 58.00 -6.22 -0.35
C GLY A 239 57.57 -6.00 -1.79
N ASN A 240 58.51 -5.50 -2.57
CA ASN A 240 58.38 -4.97 -3.91
C ASN A 240 58.39 -6.08 -4.99
N LEU A 241 57.92 -5.72 -6.19
CA LEU A 241 58.35 -6.21 -7.51
C LEU A 241 58.22 -7.70 -7.86
N GLY A 242 57.44 -7.93 -8.94
CA GLY A 242 57.90 -8.71 -10.09
C GLY A 242 57.97 -10.22 -9.91
N GLY A 243 56.94 -10.92 -10.38
CA GLY A 243 57.01 -12.37 -10.54
C GLY A 243 55.64 -12.92 -10.91
N GLY A 244 55.54 -13.51 -12.11
CA GLY A 244 54.31 -14.05 -12.66
C GLY A 244 53.71 -15.12 -11.75
N ALA A 245 52.51 -14.83 -11.23
CA ALA A 245 51.67 -15.84 -10.62
C ALA A 245 50.83 -16.49 -11.74
N THR A 246 51.21 -17.70 -12.11
CA THR A 246 50.35 -18.66 -12.80
C THR A 246 49.10 -18.84 -11.96
N ARG A 247 48.04 -18.17 -12.40
CA ARG A 247 46.71 -18.27 -11.82
C ARG A 247 46.18 -19.64 -12.22
N ASP A 248 46.35 -20.62 -11.32
CA ASP A 248 45.69 -21.92 -11.42
C ASP A 248 44.19 -21.65 -11.49
N SER A 249 43.71 -21.66 -12.72
CA SER A 249 42.31 -21.67 -13.07
C SER A 249 41.79 -23.03 -12.67
N HIS A 250 41.17 -23.11 -11.49
CA HIS A 250 40.28 -24.22 -11.14
C HIS A 250 39.35 -24.44 -12.32
N GLN A 251 39.61 -25.54 -13.03
CA GLN A 251 38.85 -26.00 -14.16
C GLN A 251 37.54 -26.49 -13.56
N TYR A 252 36.51 -25.63 -13.59
CA TYR A 252 35.17 -26.05 -13.22
C TYR A 252 34.79 -27.17 -14.18
N GLU A 253 34.78 -28.39 -13.64
CA GLU A 253 34.29 -29.57 -14.31
C GLU A 253 32.89 -29.26 -14.81
N ARG A 254 32.71 -29.42 -16.13
CA ARG A 254 31.49 -29.07 -16.84
C ARG A 254 30.36 -29.87 -16.21
N VAL A 255 29.52 -29.18 -15.42
CA VAL A 255 28.30 -29.76 -14.86
C VAL A 255 27.52 -30.37 -16.03
N PRO A 256 27.15 -31.66 -15.96
CA PRO A 256 26.39 -32.30 -17.03
C PRO A 256 25.11 -31.50 -17.31
N ASP A 257 24.77 -31.27 -18.59
CA ASP A 257 23.53 -30.55 -18.99
C ASP A 257 22.24 -31.25 -18.52
N VAL A 258 22.38 -32.45 -17.95
CA VAL A 258 21.32 -33.26 -17.37
C VAL A 258 21.68 -33.47 -15.91
N GLU A 259 21.07 -32.67 -15.04
CA GLU A 259 21.11 -32.89 -13.61
C GLU A 259 20.00 -33.91 -13.30
N ASP A 260 20.36 -35.10 -12.84
CA ASP A 260 19.39 -36.10 -12.42
C ASP A 260 18.73 -35.61 -11.13
N GLY A 261 17.59 -34.95 -11.29
CA GLY A 261 16.81 -34.40 -10.19
C GLY A 261 16.36 -35.51 -9.23
N TYR A 262 16.32 -35.16 -7.94
CA TYR A 262 15.82 -36.01 -6.85
C TYR A 262 14.40 -36.52 -7.17
N GLY A 263 14.29 -37.71 -7.75
CA GLY A 263 13.04 -38.23 -8.32
C GLY A 263 13.17 -39.06 -9.62
N GLY A 264 14.37 -39.21 -10.19
CA GLY A 264 14.64 -40.18 -11.27
C GLY A 264 14.17 -39.76 -12.66
N GLY A 265 13.88 -38.48 -12.87
CA GLY A 265 13.63 -37.90 -14.19
C GLY A 265 14.81 -37.05 -14.64
N SER A 266 15.20 -37.16 -15.90
CA SER A 266 16.13 -36.21 -16.51
C SER A 266 15.41 -34.89 -16.76
N TRP A 267 15.82 -33.84 -16.05
CA TRP A 267 15.30 -32.49 -16.24
C TRP A 267 16.35 -31.67 -16.96
N THR A 268 16.00 -31.14 -18.13
CA THR A 268 16.83 -30.12 -18.79
C THR A 268 16.42 -28.74 -18.27
N HIS A 269 17.38 -27.85 -18.09
CA HIS A 269 17.14 -26.46 -17.65
C HIS A 269 16.11 -25.73 -18.50
N GLU A 270 16.04 -26.07 -19.78
CA GLU A 270 15.06 -25.51 -20.72
C GLU A 270 13.63 -25.93 -20.37
N ARG A 271 13.43 -27.20 -19.99
CA ARG A 271 12.12 -27.72 -19.59
C ARG A 271 11.64 -27.13 -18.26
N ILE A 272 12.56 -26.92 -17.30
CA ILE A 272 12.25 -26.23 -16.04
C ILE A 272 11.84 -24.77 -16.31
N SER A 273 12.58 -24.08 -17.18
CA SER A 273 12.27 -22.69 -17.53
C SER A 273 10.93 -22.54 -18.25
N GLU A 274 10.58 -23.48 -19.13
CA GLU A 274 9.27 -23.49 -19.79
C GLU A 274 8.13 -23.76 -18.81
N GLU A 275 8.32 -24.70 -17.87
CA GLU A 275 7.32 -25.02 -16.84
C GLU A 275 7.09 -23.85 -15.88
N GLU A 276 8.15 -23.23 -15.35
CA GLU A 276 8.02 -22.04 -14.49
C GLU A 276 7.38 -20.87 -15.23
N LYS A 277 7.72 -20.67 -16.51
CA LYS A 277 7.12 -19.63 -17.35
C LYS A 277 5.63 -19.88 -17.59
N ALA A 278 5.24 -21.13 -17.83
CA ALA A 278 3.82 -21.50 -17.98
C ALA A 278 3.06 -21.27 -16.67
N ARG A 279 3.65 -21.62 -15.53
CA ARG A 279 3.07 -21.42 -14.20
C ARG A 279 2.90 -19.94 -13.85
N MET A 280 3.87 -19.09 -14.19
CA MET A 280 3.76 -17.64 -14.04
C MET A 280 2.63 -17.06 -14.88
N LYS A 281 2.47 -17.54 -16.12
CA LYS A 281 1.38 -17.10 -17.01
C LYS A 281 -0.01 -17.45 -16.44
N GLN A 282 -0.15 -18.65 -15.87
CA GLN A 282 -1.39 -19.04 -15.19
C GLN A 282 -1.71 -18.16 -13.98
N LEU A 283 -0.70 -17.80 -13.16
CA LEU A 283 -0.91 -16.91 -12.02
C LEU A 283 -1.31 -15.49 -12.44
N ASP A 284 -0.72 -14.98 -13.53
CA ASP A 284 -1.10 -13.68 -14.09
C ASP A 284 -2.51 -13.70 -14.69
N GLU A 285 -2.88 -14.77 -15.39
CA GLU A 285 -4.25 -14.98 -15.90
C GLU A 285 -5.26 -15.12 -14.75
N GLU A 286 -4.92 -15.85 -13.67
CA GLU A 286 -5.76 -15.96 -12.48
C GLU A 286 -5.88 -14.60 -11.77
N ALA A 287 -4.79 -13.85 -11.63
CA ALA A 287 -4.80 -12.51 -11.03
C ALA A 287 -5.61 -11.52 -11.87
N ALA A 288 -5.53 -11.60 -13.21
CA ALA A 288 -6.33 -10.80 -14.13
C ALA A 288 -7.82 -11.16 -14.02
N SER A 289 -8.16 -12.44 -13.98
CA SER A 289 -9.55 -12.89 -13.81
C SER A 289 -10.15 -12.47 -12.47
N ARG A 290 -9.33 -12.39 -11.40
CA ARG A 290 -9.75 -11.89 -10.09
C ARG A 290 -10.01 -10.37 -10.09
N TYR A 291 -9.48 -9.64 -11.09
CA TYR A 291 -9.74 -8.22 -11.30
C TYR A 291 -10.85 -7.93 -12.33
N GLU A 292 -11.16 -8.87 -13.23
CA GLU A 292 -12.33 -8.82 -14.14
C GLU A 292 -13.62 -9.36 -13.51
N GLY A 293 -13.72 -9.34 -12.18
CA GLY A 293 -15.04 -9.35 -11.56
C GLY A 293 -15.85 -8.18 -12.12
N PRO A 294 -17.12 -8.37 -12.54
CA PRO A 294 -17.92 -7.30 -13.12
C PRO A 294 -17.81 -6.09 -12.21
N LEU A 295 -17.40 -4.95 -12.78
CA LEU A 295 -17.40 -3.65 -12.12
C LEU A 295 -18.85 -3.40 -11.69
N ARG A 296 -19.21 -3.93 -10.53
CA ARG A 296 -20.49 -3.68 -9.88
C ARG A 296 -20.40 -2.23 -9.47
N ASN A 297 -20.99 -1.35 -10.28
CA ASN A 297 -21.19 0.05 -9.95
C ASN A 297 -21.79 0.07 -8.54
N PRO A 298 -21.11 0.60 -7.52
CA PRO A 298 -21.65 0.67 -6.16
C PRO A 298 -22.83 1.66 -6.05
N PHE A 299 -23.37 2.14 -7.18
CA PHE A 299 -24.29 3.25 -7.29
C PHE A 299 -25.58 2.90 -8.05
N GLU A 300 -25.76 1.66 -8.53
CA GLU A 300 -26.98 1.25 -9.25
C GLU A 300 -27.96 0.41 -8.42
N ASP A 301 -27.64 0.09 -7.15
CA ASP A 301 -28.49 -0.76 -6.31
C ASP A 301 -29.38 0.02 -5.30
N GLU A 302 -29.50 1.36 -5.38
CA GLU A 302 -30.27 2.15 -4.40
C GLU A 302 -31.69 2.55 -4.83
N ASP A 303 -32.17 2.21 -6.03
CA ASP A 303 -33.50 2.64 -6.52
C ASP A 303 -34.49 1.51 -6.89
N ALA A 304 -34.14 0.23 -6.67
CA ALA A 304 -35.03 -0.90 -6.98
C ALA A 304 -35.29 -1.77 -5.74
N GLY A 305 -36.06 -1.25 -4.78
CA GLY A 305 -36.36 -2.04 -3.58
C GLY A 305 -37.31 -1.42 -2.55
N LYS A 306 -38.32 -0.66 -2.97
CA LYS A 306 -39.54 -0.51 -2.17
C LYS A 306 -40.53 -1.55 -2.66
N ASP A 307 -41.08 -2.31 -1.72
CA ASP A 307 -42.12 -3.34 -1.89
C ASP A 307 -41.61 -4.78 -2.02
N ALA A 308 -41.04 -5.32 -0.93
CA ALA A 308 -41.15 -6.75 -0.65
C ALA A 308 -41.11 -7.06 0.84
N ASN A 309 -42.08 -7.87 1.23
CA ASN A 309 -42.44 -8.29 2.57
C ASN A 309 -41.30 -8.93 3.39
N ILE A 310 -41.41 -8.67 4.70
CA ILE A 310 -40.91 -9.47 5.81
C ILE A 310 -41.15 -10.97 5.54
N SER A 311 -40.07 -11.75 5.48
CA SER A 311 -40.11 -13.18 5.79
C SER A 311 -38.77 -13.62 6.38
N THR A 312 -38.86 -13.92 7.66
CA THR A 312 -37.88 -14.52 8.57
C THR A 312 -37.37 -15.85 8.02
N HIS A 313 -36.06 -16.02 7.82
CA HIS A 313 -35.30 -17.30 7.76
C HIS A 313 -33.81 -16.94 7.58
N THR A 314 -32.76 -17.68 7.96
CA THR A 314 -32.46 -18.75 8.92
C THR A 314 -30.92 -18.74 8.98
N LEU A 315 -30.30 -18.91 10.15
CA LEU A 315 -28.84 -19.10 10.27
C LEU A 315 -28.38 -20.35 9.50
N SER A 316 -27.35 -20.22 8.68
CA SER A 316 -26.51 -21.31 8.16
C SER A 316 -25.09 -20.78 8.00
N SER A 317 -24.17 -21.11 8.92
CA SER A 317 -23.23 -22.26 8.92
C SER A 317 -21.87 -21.88 8.27
N PRO A 318 -20.73 -22.11 8.95
CA PRO A 318 -19.40 -21.68 8.47
C PRO A 318 -18.85 -22.67 7.43
N GLY A 319 -18.66 -22.18 6.20
CA GLY A 319 -18.13 -22.95 5.09
C GLY A 319 -16.60 -22.95 5.03
N ASN A 320 -16.04 -24.17 5.07
CA ASN A 320 -14.84 -24.68 4.40
C ASN A 320 -13.55 -23.85 4.40
N ILE A 321 -12.57 -24.40 5.13
CA ILE A 321 -11.15 -24.12 4.97
C ILE A 321 -10.67 -24.88 3.74
N ASP A 322 -10.19 -24.17 2.72
CA ASP A 322 -9.62 -24.76 1.51
C ASP A 322 -8.43 -25.67 1.86
N GLY A 323 -8.53 -26.93 1.42
CA GLY A 323 -7.50 -27.95 1.63
C GLY A 323 -6.22 -27.61 0.84
N LEU A 324 -5.07 -27.76 1.51
CA LEU A 324 -3.76 -27.66 0.88
C LEU A 324 -3.64 -28.62 -0.32
N PRO A 325 -2.89 -28.24 -1.37
CA PRO A 325 -2.67 -29.08 -2.53
C PRO A 325 -1.94 -30.37 -2.13
N LYS A 326 -2.56 -31.51 -2.42
CA LYS A 326 -1.91 -32.82 -2.36
C LYS A 326 -0.88 -32.90 -3.48
N TYR A 327 0.39 -32.92 -3.13
CA TYR A 327 1.45 -33.32 -4.04
C TYR A 327 1.25 -34.79 -4.38
N ALA A 328 0.89 -35.09 -5.62
CA ALA A 328 0.85 -36.46 -6.11
C ALA A 328 2.30 -36.94 -6.27
N LEU A 329 2.73 -37.86 -5.40
CA LEU A 329 3.85 -38.74 -5.71
C LEU A 329 3.41 -39.63 -6.87
N THR A 330 3.94 -39.39 -8.05
CA THR A 330 3.91 -40.34 -9.16
C THR A 330 4.88 -41.47 -8.82
N ASP A 331 4.35 -42.65 -8.57
CA ASP A 331 5.07 -43.89 -8.30
C ASP A 331 5.59 -44.49 -9.62
N PRO A 332 6.91 -44.67 -9.83
CA PRO A 332 7.43 -45.33 -11.01
C PRO A 332 7.73 -46.80 -10.71
N GLY A 333 6.90 -47.71 -11.21
CA GLY A 333 7.38 -49.07 -11.50
C GLY A 333 6.39 -50.21 -11.31
N ALA A 334 5.91 -50.75 -12.42
CA ALA A 334 5.66 -52.19 -12.56
C ALA A 334 5.79 -52.60 -14.04
N GLN A 335 7.02 -52.89 -14.46
CA GLN A 335 7.27 -53.75 -15.61
C GLN A 335 7.06 -55.21 -15.19
N THR A 336 6.14 -55.93 -15.82
CA THR A 336 6.24 -57.39 -16.04
C THR A 336 5.32 -57.81 -17.17
N GLY A 337 5.86 -58.49 -18.19
CA GLY A 337 5.03 -59.08 -19.25
C GLY A 337 5.82 -59.72 -20.39
N HIS A 338 6.63 -60.72 -20.07
CA HIS A 338 7.32 -61.60 -21.03
C HIS A 338 6.32 -62.67 -21.53
N PRO A 339 6.11 -62.87 -22.85
CA PRO A 339 5.33 -64.00 -23.33
C PRO A 339 6.23 -65.22 -23.54
N THR A 340 5.93 -66.29 -22.79
CA THR A 340 6.45 -67.64 -23.03
C THR A 340 5.66 -68.30 -24.15
N ASN A 341 6.40 -68.77 -25.16
CA ASN A 341 5.97 -69.70 -26.19
C ASN A 341 5.64 -71.07 -25.59
N SER A 342 4.48 -71.63 -25.89
CA SER A 342 4.26 -73.08 -25.84
C SER A 342 3.02 -73.50 -26.63
N SER A 343 3.30 -74.31 -27.66
CA SER A 343 2.50 -75.42 -28.23
C SER A 343 1.36 -75.10 -29.19
#